data_AF-A0A8T1VTG6-F1
#
_entry.id   AF-A0A8T1VTG6-F1
#
_cell.length_a   1.000
_cell.length_b   1.000
_cell.length_c   1.000
_cell.angle_alpha   90.00
_cell.angle_beta   90.00
_cell.angle_gamma   90.00
#
_symmetry.space_group_name_H-M   'P 1'
#
loop_
_entity.id
_entity.type
_entity.pdbx_description
1 polymer ?
#
loop_
_entity_poly.entity_id
_entity_poly.type
_entity_poly.pdbx_seq_one_letter_code
_entity_poly.pdbx_strand_id
1 'polypeptide(L)'
;MVRCECLAMASSVLALLQRVQACPTECYCIGQARVSVYCDFRGLEEVPINIPVTTTHLDLSGNKFAKVVPEMFLGYVNDSEGAFTTQTAPLTQLKVIHLDLNPVDVVNEHVFATTPSLEFIYLPFDVKIQRQAFAEMKTDKLTFDGYDRVDNHPLEDPHFVAFSRSAS
;
A
#
# COMPACT_ATOMS: atom_id res chain seq x y z
N MET A 1 -43.77 -36.20 -30.11
CA MET A 1 -44.33 -34.84 -30.27
C MET A 1 -44.02 -34.09 -28.97
N VAL A 2 -43.16 -33.08 -29.08
CA VAL A 2 -42.83 -31.98 -28.13
C VAL A 2 -42.18 -32.29 -26.76
N ARG A 3 -40.93 -31.82 -26.63
CA ARG A 3 -40.11 -31.59 -25.41
C ARG A 3 -40.81 -30.65 -24.41
N CYS A 4 -40.47 -30.74 -23.13
CA CYS A 4 -40.13 -29.54 -22.37
C CYS A 4 -39.13 -29.88 -21.26
N GLU A 5 -37.88 -29.48 -21.48
CA GLU A 5 -36.78 -29.53 -20.52
C GLU A 5 -36.97 -28.41 -19.50
N CYS A 6 -37.18 -28.75 -18.23
CA CYS A 6 -36.98 -27.80 -17.12
C CYS A 6 -35.82 -28.31 -16.25
N LEU A 7 -34.65 -28.40 -16.88
CA LEU A 7 -33.37 -28.61 -16.20
C LEU A 7 -32.99 -27.33 -15.44
N ALA A 8 -32.81 -27.48 -14.13
CA ALA A 8 -31.82 -26.77 -13.32
C ALA A 8 -31.80 -25.21 -13.38
N MET A 9 -32.91 -24.55 -13.07
CA MET A 9 -32.92 -23.08 -12.87
C MET A 9 -32.74 -22.65 -11.39
N ALA A 10 -32.36 -23.57 -10.50
CA ALA A 10 -32.17 -23.28 -9.08
C ALA A 10 -30.70 -23.15 -8.65
N SER A 11 -29.72 -23.37 -9.55
CA SER A 11 -28.29 -23.36 -9.20
C SER A 11 -27.54 -22.10 -9.65
N SER A 12 -28.20 -21.16 -10.33
CA SER A 12 -27.57 -19.95 -10.89
C SER A 12 -27.76 -18.68 -10.04
N VAL A 13 -28.53 -18.74 -8.96
CA VAL A 13 -28.73 -17.59 -8.05
C VAL A 13 -27.74 -17.62 -6.86
N LEU A 14 -27.14 -18.78 -6.53
CA LEU A 14 -26.11 -18.86 -5.48
C LEU A 14 -24.68 -18.53 -5.97
N ALA A 15 -24.43 -18.44 -7.28
CA ALA A 15 -23.10 -18.13 -7.83
C ALA A 15 -22.82 -16.61 -7.97
N LEU A 16 -23.73 -15.76 -7.48
CA LEU A 16 -23.57 -14.30 -7.45
C LEU A 16 -23.08 -13.76 -6.11
N LEU A 17 -22.85 -14.64 -5.13
CA LEU A 17 -22.38 -14.26 -3.80
C LEU A 17 -20.97 -14.82 -3.57
N GLN A 18 -20.04 -13.88 -3.42
CA GLN A 18 -18.62 -14.02 -3.04
C GLN A 18 -17.66 -14.38 -4.16
N ARG A 19 -17.46 -13.42 -5.08
CA ARG A 19 -16.10 -13.18 -5.59
C ARG A 19 -15.22 -12.87 -4.37
N VAL A 20 -14.11 -13.58 -4.22
CA VAL A 20 -13.12 -13.36 -3.15
C VAL A 20 -12.89 -11.85 -3.03
N GLN A 21 -13.04 -11.33 -1.82
CA GLN A 21 -13.01 -9.90 -1.55
C GLN A 21 -11.70 -9.33 -2.08
N ALA A 22 -11.75 -8.55 -3.17
CA ALA A 22 -10.59 -7.97 -3.82
C ALA A 22 -9.85 -6.93 -2.95
N CYS A 23 -10.40 -6.65 -1.77
CA CYS A 23 -9.89 -5.72 -0.78
C CYS A 23 -9.65 -6.47 0.54
N PRO A 24 -8.56 -6.19 1.28
CA PRO A 24 -8.40 -6.71 2.63
C PRO A 24 -9.61 -6.40 3.51
N THR A 25 -9.88 -7.25 4.50
CA THR A 25 -11.08 -7.14 5.36
C THR A 25 -11.06 -5.87 6.21
N GLU A 26 -9.87 -5.45 6.61
CA GLU A 26 -9.57 -4.28 7.41
C GLU A 26 -9.61 -2.99 6.58
N CYS A 27 -9.65 -3.11 5.26
CA CYS A 27 -9.45 -1.99 4.34
C CYS A 27 -10.67 -1.71 3.46
N TYR A 28 -10.67 -0.53 2.88
CA TYR A 28 -11.61 -0.12 1.84
C TYR A 28 -10.85 0.17 0.55
N CYS A 29 -11.37 -0.28 -0.59
CA CYS A 29 -10.67 -0.18 -1.87
C CYS A 29 -11.52 0.57 -2.91
N ILE A 30 -10.86 1.39 -3.72
CA ILE A 30 -11.48 2.17 -4.80
C ILE A 30 -10.80 1.84 -6.13
N GLY A 31 -11.61 1.70 -7.18
CA GLY A 31 -11.15 1.60 -8.56
C GLY A 31 -10.88 0.18 -9.06
N GLN A 32 -11.15 -0.07 -10.34
CA GLN A 32 -10.92 -1.38 -10.99
C GLN A 32 -9.63 -1.41 -11.85
N ALA A 33 -9.21 -0.27 -12.43
CA ALA A 33 -8.02 -0.17 -13.29
C ALA A 33 -6.77 0.41 -12.61
N ARG A 34 -6.95 1.12 -11.49
CA ARG A 34 -5.93 1.58 -10.55
C ARG A 34 -6.54 1.41 -9.17
N VAL A 35 -5.98 0.52 -8.37
CA VAL A 35 -6.55 0.22 -7.06
C VAL A 35 -5.95 1.16 -6.04
N SER A 36 -6.80 1.90 -5.33
CA SER A 36 -6.45 2.62 -4.11
C SER A 36 -6.94 1.79 -2.93
N VAL A 37 -6.07 1.56 -1.95
CA VAL A 37 -6.35 0.74 -0.77
C VAL A 37 -6.19 1.61 0.48
N TYR A 38 -7.25 1.72 1.25
CA TYR A 38 -7.33 2.54 2.45
C TYR A 38 -7.49 1.65 3.68
N CYS A 39 -6.45 1.61 4.51
CA CYS A 39 -6.33 0.81 5.72
C CYS A 39 -6.05 1.71 6.94
N ASP A 40 -6.40 2.98 6.86
CA ASP A 40 -6.13 4.01 7.85
C ASP A 40 -6.93 3.82 9.14
N PHE A 41 -6.34 4.20 10.28
CA PHE A 41 -6.97 4.19 11.61
C PHE A 41 -7.59 2.84 12.02
N ARG A 42 -6.95 1.73 11.65
CA ARG A 42 -7.39 0.36 11.97
C ARG A 42 -6.67 -0.28 13.16
N GLY A 43 -5.63 0.38 13.69
CA GLY A 43 -4.81 -0.13 14.78
C GLY A 43 -3.91 -1.30 14.37
N LEU A 44 -3.54 -1.36 13.09
CA LEU A 44 -2.72 -2.42 12.49
C LEU A 44 -1.27 -2.33 12.96
N GLU A 45 -0.65 -3.47 13.21
CA GLU A 45 0.79 -3.60 13.49
C GLU A 45 1.54 -4.22 12.30
N GLU A 46 0.82 -4.85 11.39
CA GLU A 46 1.32 -5.50 10.17
C GLU A 46 0.43 -5.14 8.97
N VAL A 47 1.01 -5.16 7.76
CA VAL A 47 0.25 -4.87 6.54
C VAL A 47 -0.75 -6.01 6.30
N PRO A 48 -2.04 -5.73 6.06
CA PRO A 48 -3.04 -6.77 5.86
C PRO A 48 -2.68 -7.70 4.71
N ILE A 49 -3.09 -8.97 4.83
CA ILE A 49 -3.03 -9.89 3.69
C ILE A 49 -3.99 -9.41 2.59
N ASN A 50 -3.76 -9.82 1.35
CA ASN A 50 -4.59 -9.50 0.19
C ASN A 50 -4.54 -8.02 -0.27
N ILE A 51 -3.42 -7.30 -0.04
CA ILE A 51 -3.15 -6.07 -0.79
C ILE A 51 -2.92 -6.43 -2.27
N PRO A 52 -3.70 -5.92 -3.25
CA PRO A 52 -3.47 -6.22 -4.66
C PRO A 52 -2.11 -5.76 -5.18
N VAL A 53 -1.43 -6.56 -6.00
CA VAL A 53 -0.20 -6.12 -6.72
C VAL A 53 -0.43 -4.95 -7.69
N THR A 54 -1.68 -4.67 -8.04
CA THR A 54 -2.10 -3.53 -8.86
C THR A 54 -2.36 -2.25 -8.05
N THR A 55 -2.07 -2.27 -6.74
CA THR A 55 -2.23 -1.11 -5.86
C THR A 55 -1.33 0.03 -6.32
N THR A 56 -1.93 1.21 -6.48
CA THR A 56 -1.26 2.46 -6.88
C THR A 56 -1.21 3.47 -5.74
N HIS A 57 -2.15 3.38 -4.81
CA HIS A 57 -2.23 4.22 -3.62
C HIS A 57 -2.49 3.32 -2.43
N LEU A 58 -1.63 3.37 -1.42
CA LEU A 58 -1.78 2.59 -0.19
C LEU A 58 -1.77 3.54 0.99
N ASP A 59 -2.88 3.60 1.72
CA ASP A 59 -3.01 4.39 2.93
C ASP A 59 -2.97 3.49 4.17
N LEU A 60 -1.90 3.61 4.95
CA LEU A 60 -1.66 2.90 6.20
C LEU A 60 -1.53 3.90 7.37
N SER A 61 -1.99 5.13 7.20
CA SER A 61 -1.87 6.18 8.22
C SER A 61 -2.65 5.84 9.50
N GLY A 62 -2.20 6.36 10.64
CA GLY A 62 -2.95 6.24 11.90
C GLY A 62 -2.98 4.82 12.49
N ASN A 63 -2.00 3.99 12.17
CA ASN A 63 -1.85 2.62 12.67
C ASN A 63 -0.74 2.55 13.73
N LYS A 64 -0.22 1.34 14.01
CA LYS A 64 0.79 1.07 15.04
C LYS A 64 2.11 0.53 14.44
N PHE A 65 2.40 0.84 13.18
CA PHE A 65 3.64 0.43 12.55
C PHE A 65 4.83 1.07 13.27
N ALA A 66 5.68 0.25 13.89
CA ALA A 66 6.89 0.73 14.59
C ALA A 66 8.12 0.80 13.67
N LYS A 67 8.06 0.16 12.50
CA LYS A 67 9.15 0.05 11.53
C LYS A 67 8.58 0.09 10.12
N VAL A 68 9.40 0.54 9.17
CA VAL A 68 9.13 0.37 7.74
C VAL A 68 10.15 -0.64 7.21
N VAL A 69 9.67 -1.71 6.59
CA VAL A 69 10.51 -2.81 6.08
C VAL A 69 10.10 -3.17 4.64
N PRO A 70 11.01 -3.73 3.81
CA PRO A 70 10.73 -4.02 2.39
C PRO A 70 9.52 -4.93 2.17
N GLU A 71 9.23 -5.83 3.12
CA GLU A 71 8.12 -6.78 3.06
C GLU A 71 6.75 -6.10 3.12
N MET A 72 6.65 -4.88 3.66
CA MET A 72 5.42 -4.08 3.66
C MET A 72 4.98 -3.68 2.26
N PHE A 73 5.89 -3.74 1.29
CA PHE A 73 5.67 -3.32 -0.09
C PHE A 73 5.48 -4.52 -1.04
N LEU A 74 5.02 -5.64 -0.50
CA LEU A 74 4.62 -6.82 -1.24
C LEU A 74 3.09 -6.89 -1.34
N GLY A 75 2.58 -7.13 -2.55
CA GLY A 75 1.17 -7.39 -2.82
C GLY A 75 0.92 -8.82 -3.24
N TYR A 76 -0.34 -9.22 -3.26
CA TYR A 76 -0.83 -10.54 -3.63
C TYR A 76 -1.27 -10.57 -5.10
N VAL A 77 -0.84 -11.62 -5.80
CA VAL A 77 -1.14 -11.84 -7.22
C VAL A 77 -2.49 -12.52 -7.35
N ASN A 78 -3.32 -12.05 -8.29
CA ASN A 78 -4.55 -12.73 -8.67
C ASN A 78 -4.28 -13.82 -9.71
N ASP A 79 -5.00 -14.93 -9.63
CA ASP A 79 -5.04 -15.93 -10.69
C ASP A 79 -5.86 -15.45 -11.90
N SER A 80 -6.00 -16.32 -12.90
CA SER A 80 -6.78 -16.05 -14.12
C SER A 80 -8.28 -15.84 -13.86
N GLU A 81 -8.78 -16.29 -12.72
CA GLU A 81 -10.19 -16.15 -12.32
C GLU A 81 -10.41 -14.91 -11.44
N GLY A 82 -9.33 -14.19 -11.11
CA GLY A 82 -9.36 -12.97 -10.30
C GLY A 82 -9.34 -13.23 -8.80
N ALA A 83 -9.05 -14.46 -8.35
CA ALA A 83 -8.90 -14.78 -6.94
C ALA A 83 -7.45 -14.57 -6.47
N PHE A 84 -7.27 -14.07 -5.25
CA PHE A 84 -5.94 -13.93 -4.65
C PHE A 84 -5.28 -15.29 -4.46
N THR A 85 -4.03 -15.39 -4.91
CA THR A 85 -3.15 -16.53 -4.67
C THR A 85 -2.32 -16.31 -3.41
N THR A 86 -1.63 -17.34 -2.93
CA THR A 86 -0.63 -17.19 -1.84
C THR A 86 0.68 -16.55 -2.32
N GLN A 87 0.81 -16.24 -3.61
CA GLN A 87 2.02 -15.67 -4.18
C GLN A 87 2.04 -14.16 -3.96
N THR A 88 3.16 -13.68 -3.42
CA THR A 88 3.43 -12.25 -3.27
C THR A 88 4.39 -11.76 -4.34
N ALA A 89 4.24 -10.50 -4.77
CA ALA A 89 5.18 -9.80 -5.64
C ALA A 89 5.33 -8.34 -5.19
N PRO A 90 6.46 -7.66 -5.51
CA PRO A 90 6.63 -6.25 -5.20
C PRO A 90 5.52 -5.38 -5.80
N LEU A 91 5.11 -4.33 -5.08
CA LEU A 91 4.13 -3.33 -5.53
C LEU A 91 4.73 -2.36 -6.57
N THR A 92 5.11 -2.88 -7.73
CA THR A 92 5.80 -2.14 -8.81
C THR A 92 4.96 -1.06 -9.50
N GLN A 93 3.69 -0.93 -9.11
CA GLN A 93 2.76 0.10 -9.58
C GLN A 93 2.42 1.14 -8.51
N LEU A 94 2.93 0.98 -7.28
CA LEU A 94 2.67 1.89 -6.17
C LEU A 94 3.26 3.25 -6.47
N LYS A 95 2.43 4.29 -6.41
CA LYS A 95 2.80 5.70 -6.64
C LYS A 95 2.78 6.49 -5.35
N VAL A 96 1.84 6.21 -4.46
CA VAL A 96 1.65 6.94 -3.23
C VAL A 96 1.55 5.98 -2.05
N ILE A 97 2.28 6.29 -0.98
CA ILE A 97 2.11 5.60 0.30
C ILE A 97 1.99 6.59 1.46
N HIS A 98 0.99 6.35 2.31
CA HIS A 98 0.81 7.05 3.58
C HIS A 98 1.17 6.14 4.74
N LEU A 99 2.17 6.55 5.52
CA LEU A 99 2.62 5.91 6.76
C LEU A 99 2.65 6.90 7.93
N ASP A 100 2.18 8.13 7.71
CA ASP A 100 2.03 9.14 8.76
C ASP A 100 1.13 8.66 9.90
N LEU A 101 1.23 9.34 11.04
CA LEU A 101 0.48 8.98 12.26
C LEU A 101 0.74 7.54 12.76
N ASN A 102 1.90 6.97 12.42
CA ASN A 102 2.41 5.71 12.98
C ASN A 102 3.60 5.97 13.91
N PRO A 103 3.88 5.10 14.89
CA PRO A 103 5.03 5.24 15.80
C PRO A 103 6.38 4.85 15.15
N VAL A 104 6.56 5.12 13.85
CA VAL A 104 7.83 4.88 13.14
C VAL A 104 8.85 5.95 13.54
N ASP A 105 9.91 5.54 14.23
CA ASP A 105 11.01 6.45 14.61
C ASP A 105 12.13 6.49 13.56
N VAL A 106 12.38 5.38 12.87
CA VAL A 106 13.51 5.25 11.93
C VAL A 106 13.06 4.59 10.63
N VAL A 107 13.45 5.18 9.50
CA VAL A 107 13.27 4.61 8.16
C VAL A 107 14.62 4.47 7.47
N ASN A 108 14.89 3.30 6.90
CA ASN A 108 16.09 3.06 6.11
C ASN A 108 15.96 3.69 4.72
N GLU A 109 17.01 4.36 4.24
CA GLU A 109 16.95 5.07 2.94
C GLU A 109 16.61 4.16 1.74
N HIS A 110 16.95 2.86 1.79
CA HIS A 110 16.72 1.92 0.69
C HIS A 110 15.44 1.08 0.84
N VAL A 111 14.61 1.34 1.85
CA VAL A 111 13.44 0.47 2.13
C VAL A 111 12.42 0.41 0.98
N PHE A 112 12.41 1.44 0.12
CA PHE A 112 11.50 1.59 -1.00
C PHE A 112 12.06 1.07 -2.35
N ALA A 113 13.23 0.42 -2.35
CA ALA A 113 13.89 -0.03 -3.57
C ALA A 113 13.06 -1.04 -4.40
N THR A 114 12.15 -1.77 -3.77
CA THR A 114 11.26 -2.75 -4.42
C THR A 114 10.06 -2.10 -5.12
N THR A 115 9.84 -0.80 -4.94
CA THR A 115 8.72 -0.02 -5.50
C THR A 115 9.23 1.15 -6.34
N PRO A 116 9.83 0.89 -7.52
CA PRO A 116 10.50 1.90 -8.33
C PRO A 116 9.56 2.94 -8.96
N SER A 117 8.25 2.74 -8.84
CA SER A 117 7.20 3.64 -9.33
C SER A 117 6.75 4.67 -8.30
N LEU A 118 7.25 4.61 -7.05
CA LEU A 118 6.83 5.54 -6.01
C LEU A 118 7.15 6.99 -6.42
N GLU A 119 6.15 7.84 -6.21
CA GLU A 119 6.15 9.26 -6.54
C GLU A 119 6.05 10.10 -5.27
N PHE A 120 5.23 9.67 -4.30
CA PHE A 120 5.01 10.37 -3.03
C PHE A 120 5.04 9.43 -1.82
N ILE A 121 5.72 9.88 -0.77
CA ILE A 121 5.88 9.14 0.49
C ILE A 121 5.55 10.08 1.64
N TYR A 122 4.58 9.72 2.47
CA TYR A 122 4.19 10.45 3.67
C TYR A 122 4.63 9.65 4.89
N LEU A 123 5.51 10.24 5.71
CA LEU A 123 6.06 9.62 6.92
C LEU A 123 5.69 10.45 8.15
N PRO A 124 5.73 9.86 9.37
CA PRO A 124 5.56 10.63 10.60
C PRO A 124 6.55 11.79 10.68
N PHE A 125 6.10 12.93 11.19
CA PHE A 125 6.90 14.16 11.19
C PHE A 125 8.26 13.97 11.84
N ASP A 126 8.34 13.24 12.95
CA ASP A 126 9.57 13.05 13.74
C ASP A 126 10.48 11.92 13.29
N VAL A 127 10.21 11.31 12.13
CA VAL A 127 11.01 10.21 11.60
C VAL A 127 12.48 10.61 11.37
N LYS A 128 13.39 9.70 11.69
CA LYS A 128 14.81 9.79 11.36
C LYS A 128 15.11 8.92 10.15
N ILE A 129 15.87 9.45 9.20
CA ILE A 129 16.30 8.65 8.04
C ILE A 129 17.67 8.03 8.33
N GLN A 130 17.73 6.70 8.34
CA GLN A 130 18.98 5.95 8.48
C GLN A 130 19.68 5.80 7.14
N ARG A 131 20.91 6.31 7.07
CA ARG A 131 21.78 6.20 5.90
C ARG A 131 22.69 4.97 6.01
N GLN A 132 22.58 4.01 5.09
CA GLN A 132 23.37 2.76 5.17
C GLN A 132 24.86 3.02 4.94
N ALA A 133 25.21 3.93 4.04
CA ALA A 133 26.61 4.17 3.67
C ALA A 133 27.47 4.77 4.81
N PHE A 134 26.86 5.37 5.84
CA PHE A 134 27.58 6.12 6.88
C PHE A 134 27.18 5.76 8.31
N ALA A 135 26.19 4.87 8.52
CA ALA A 135 25.59 4.58 9.82
C ALA A 135 25.07 5.85 10.56
N GLU A 136 24.79 6.91 9.80
CA GLU A 136 24.31 8.20 10.30
C GLU A 136 22.79 8.27 10.25
N MET A 137 22.22 9.02 11.18
CA MET A 137 20.79 9.35 11.22
C MET A 137 20.61 10.80 10.77
N LYS A 138 19.92 11.01 9.65
CA LYS A 138 19.52 12.36 9.21
C LYS A 138 18.26 12.79 9.93
N THR A 139 18.35 13.94 10.60
CA THR A 139 17.23 14.59 11.30
C THR A 139 16.71 15.83 10.56
N ASP A 140 17.41 16.29 9.52
CA ASP A 140 17.01 17.44 8.69
C ASP A 140 15.79 17.15 7.80
N LYS A 141 15.55 15.86 7.52
CA LYS A 141 14.43 15.33 6.72
C LYS A 141 14.37 15.98 5.33
N LEU A 142 15.52 16.39 4.78
CA LEU A 142 15.56 17.10 3.51
C LEU A 142 15.52 16.15 2.32
N THR A 143 16.25 15.03 2.38
CA THR A 143 16.37 14.08 1.26
C THR A 143 16.68 12.65 1.73
N PHE A 144 16.21 11.66 0.96
CA PHE A 144 16.67 10.26 1.05
C PHE A 144 16.55 9.54 -0.30
N ASP A 145 17.42 8.56 -0.57
CA ASP A 145 17.56 7.77 -1.81
C ASP A 145 16.58 8.07 -2.97
N GLY A 146 16.86 9.14 -3.75
CA GLY A 146 16.07 9.50 -4.93
C GLY A 146 14.77 10.27 -4.66
N TYR A 147 14.58 10.79 -3.43
CA TYR A 147 13.46 11.63 -3.02
C TYR A 147 13.92 12.90 -2.30
N ASP A 148 13.22 13.99 -2.58
CA ASP A 148 13.38 15.30 -1.95
C ASP A 148 12.16 15.65 -1.11
N ARG A 149 12.37 16.36 -0.01
CA ARG A 149 11.29 16.90 0.82
C ARG A 149 10.41 17.84 0.00
N VAL A 150 9.10 17.76 0.19
CA VAL A 150 8.16 18.71 -0.40
C VAL A 150 8.06 19.95 0.51
N ASP A 151 8.65 21.07 0.09
CA ASP A 151 8.81 22.28 0.93
C ASP A 151 7.51 23.03 1.29
N ASN A 152 6.46 22.91 0.46
CA ASN A 152 5.18 23.59 0.66
C ASN A 152 4.04 22.63 0.40
N HIS A 153 3.97 21.54 1.16
CA HIS A 153 2.91 20.57 0.96
C HIS A 153 1.58 21.14 1.50
N PRO A 154 0.48 21.21 0.72
CA PRO A 154 -0.78 21.85 1.15
C PRO A 154 -1.41 21.22 2.39
N LEU A 155 -1.05 19.96 2.64
CA LEU A 155 -1.50 19.18 3.78
C LEU A 155 -0.42 19.07 4.87
N GLU A 156 0.79 19.65 4.69
CA GLU A 156 1.86 19.57 5.71
C GLU A 156 1.33 20.14 7.03
N ASP A 157 0.99 19.23 7.92
CA ASP A 157 0.59 19.45 9.30
C ASP A 157 1.75 18.88 10.14
N PRO A 158 2.11 19.44 11.31
CA PRO A 158 3.12 18.89 12.25
C PRO A 158 3.06 17.37 12.55
N HIS A 159 2.08 16.65 12.03
CA HIS A 159 1.94 15.21 12.15
C HIS A 159 2.65 14.40 11.05
N PHE A 160 3.02 15.00 9.91
CA PHE A 160 3.75 14.29 8.86
C PHE A 160 4.78 15.12 8.09
N VAL A 161 5.70 14.42 7.42
CA VAL A 161 6.61 14.96 6.41
C VAL A 161 6.39 14.22 5.10
N ALA A 162 6.37 14.96 3.99
CA ALA A 162 6.18 14.40 2.65
C ALA A 162 7.45 14.49 1.82
N PHE A 163 7.69 13.45 1.02
CA PHE A 163 8.78 13.38 0.06
C PHE A 163 8.22 13.07 -1.33
N SER A 164 8.80 13.71 -2.34
CA SER A 164 8.51 13.46 -3.75
C SER A 164 9.75 12.96 -4.47
N ARG A 165 9.55 12.14 -5.50
CA ARG A 165 10.66 11.65 -6.34
C ARG A 165 11.48 12.82 -6.89
N SER A 166 12.80 12.76 -6.74
CA SER A 166 13.71 13.80 -7.21
C SER A 166 13.56 14.02 -8.72
N ALA A 167 13.59 15.28 -9.14
CA ALA A 167 13.66 15.63 -10.55
C ALA A 167 15.02 15.17 -11.10
N SER A 168 14.99 14.36 -12.16
CA SER A 168 16.18 13.91 -12.91
C SER A 168 16.80 15.03 -13.74
#